data_AF-A0A256HL33-F1
#
_entry.id   AF-A0A256HL33-F1
#
_cell.length_a   1.000
_cell.length_b   1.000
_cell.length_c   1.000
_cell.angle_alpha   90.00
_cell.angle_beta   90.00
_cell.angle_gamma   90.00
#
_symmetry.space_group_name_H-M   'P 1'
#
loop_
_entity.id
_entity.type
_entity.pdbx_description
1 polymer ?
#
loop_
_entity_poly.entity_id
_entity_poly.type
_entity_poly.pdbx_seq_one_letter_code
_entity_poly.pdbx_strand_id
1 'polypeptide(L)'
;VIGGLVLAELALWSAFLLTIGSAATVAFAVGAGSLLTIPALLLTLCLLLVTGIPAGFILALAVRNAGVRSRLLSRLRTLFLLLFGIGYFALIFTNAFASVLEPVYRALAPTPIDWFGDLAAVGLGIGASPLRAVGAVGFTGAFVVVAAASLSRLAEWLWYADGVHITHEIERSEGGSSRLNGLSKVLSRPVFGVVAVDWKRARRSPISLSFALYPLIVLAGPTVTAVQTGEIGTGLPLWIVLSGTWVAGSLFALNVVGQEGAALPVTLLSETPERSLVIGHALSGALLIAPITVVATVTTGLLSPHSVPVVASLGVSALVLSAVSGTIGTGIGVGFPRFEAVSVSRSTKAIVPSAFAFALYSVAVLVVALPTLIAHSGTVGRALGSVLGVSQFVIGLSGTLVSAVIACLVGLVSMYVARDRVSNYRLG
;
A
#
# COMPACT_ATOMS: atom_id res chain seq x y z
N VAL A 1 25.00 -20.80 -1.78
CA VAL A 1 23.58 -20.36 -1.75
C VAL A 1 23.42 -18.88 -2.08
N ILE A 2 24.05 -17.94 -1.36
CA ILE A 2 23.83 -16.49 -1.57
C ILE A 2 24.35 -15.97 -2.91
N GLY A 3 25.51 -16.44 -3.39
CA GLY A 3 25.97 -16.08 -4.73
C GLY A 3 24.95 -16.41 -5.81
N GLY A 4 24.33 -17.60 -5.74
CA GLY A 4 23.23 -17.98 -6.64
C GLY A 4 21.98 -17.10 -6.47
N LEU A 5 21.68 -16.63 -5.26
CA LEU A 5 20.55 -15.75 -4.97
C LEU A 5 20.75 -14.34 -5.54
N VAL A 6 21.98 -13.82 -5.45
CA VAL A 6 22.39 -12.53 -6.05
C VAL A 6 22.39 -12.64 -7.57
N LEU A 7 22.94 -13.71 -8.15
CA LEU A 7 22.90 -13.94 -9.60
C LEU A 7 21.48 -14.07 -10.13
N ALA A 8 20.60 -14.77 -9.42
CA ALA A 8 19.19 -14.88 -9.79
C ALA A 8 18.47 -13.52 -9.75
N GLU A 9 18.72 -12.69 -8.73
CA GLU A 9 18.19 -11.32 -8.71
C GLU A 9 18.79 -10.46 -9.82
N LEU A 10 20.08 -10.59 -10.07
CA LEU A 10 20.74 -9.85 -11.14
C LEU A 10 20.13 -10.22 -12.50
N ALA A 11 19.89 -11.50 -12.79
CA ALA A 11 19.19 -11.95 -13.99
C ALA A 11 17.75 -11.42 -14.08
N LEU A 12 16.98 -11.49 -12.98
CA LEU A 12 15.58 -11.03 -12.96
C LEU A 12 15.46 -9.51 -13.16
N TRP A 13 16.26 -8.74 -12.42
CA TRP A 13 16.21 -7.28 -12.48
C TRP A 13 16.88 -6.73 -13.74
N SER A 14 17.93 -7.36 -14.25
CA SER A 14 18.53 -6.98 -15.54
C SER A 14 17.54 -7.18 -16.70
N ALA A 15 16.77 -8.27 -16.73
CA ALA A 15 15.76 -8.48 -17.76
C ALA A 15 14.76 -7.31 -17.79
N PHE A 16 14.27 -6.85 -16.64
CA PHE A 16 13.34 -5.73 -16.57
C PHE A 16 14.01 -4.37 -16.85
N LEU A 17 15.09 -4.07 -16.13
CA LEU A 17 15.75 -2.75 -16.15
C LEU A 17 16.53 -2.50 -17.43
N LEU A 18 17.16 -3.51 -18.05
CA LEU A 18 17.82 -3.34 -19.33
C LEU A 18 16.80 -3.18 -20.47
N THR A 19 15.64 -3.86 -20.41
CA THR A 19 14.62 -3.70 -21.44
C THR A 19 14.04 -2.28 -21.44
N ILE A 20 13.59 -1.79 -20.28
CA ILE A 20 13.02 -0.43 -20.18
C ILE A 20 14.14 0.62 -20.29
N GLY A 21 15.28 0.37 -19.65
CA GLY A 21 16.41 1.29 -19.61
C GLY A 21 17.09 1.47 -20.97
N SER A 22 17.16 0.43 -21.81
CA SER A 22 17.67 0.55 -23.17
C SER A 22 16.75 1.40 -24.04
N ALA A 23 15.43 1.20 -23.97
CA ALA A 23 14.47 2.06 -24.66
C ALA A 23 14.59 3.53 -24.22
N ALA A 24 14.68 3.78 -22.90
CA ALA A 24 14.89 5.12 -22.36
C ALA A 24 16.22 5.74 -22.80
N THR A 25 17.29 4.93 -22.84
CA THR A 25 18.62 5.36 -23.31
C THR A 25 18.59 5.77 -24.78
N VAL A 26 17.97 4.97 -25.64
CA VAL A 26 17.83 5.29 -27.07
C VAL A 26 16.99 6.55 -27.26
N ALA A 27 15.85 6.66 -26.57
CA ALA A 27 15.00 7.84 -26.64
C ALA A 27 15.75 9.11 -26.19
N PHE A 28 16.51 9.03 -25.09
CA PHE A 28 17.33 10.13 -24.61
C PHE A 28 18.44 10.50 -25.60
N ALA A 29 19.16 9.52 -26.15
CA ALA A 29 20.22 9.75 -27.11
C ALA A 29 19.74 10.42 -28.39
N VAL A 30 18.57 9.99 -28.89
CA VAL A 30 17.89 10.61 -30.04
C VAL A 30 17.47 12.04 -29.71
N GLY A 31 16.86 12.26 -28.54
CA GLY A 31 16.48 13.61 -28.08
C GLY A 31 17.67 14.55 -27.85
N ALA A 32 18.81 14.01 -27.43
CA ALA A 32 20.05 14.75 -27.20
C ALA A 32 20.89 14.95 -28.47
N GLY A 33 20.52 14.31 -29.59
CA GLY A 33 21.24 14.43 -30.86
C GLY A 33 22.63 13.78 -30.88
N SER A 34 22.95 12.90 -29.93
CA SER A 34 24.26 12.25 -29.84
C SER A 34 24.11 10.73 -29.70
N LEU A 35 24.40 9.99 -30.78
CA LEU A 35 24.35 8.52 -30.78
C LEU A 35 25.45 7.90 -29.90
N LEU A 36 26.53 8.63 -29.62
CA LEU A 36 27.61 8.20 -28.72
C LEU A 36 27.16 8.07 -27.26
N THR A 37 26.03 8.69 -26.89
CA THR A 37 25.44 8.55 -25.55
C THR A 37 24.84 7.17 -25.30
N ILE A 38 24.41 6.46 -26.35
CA ILE A 38 23.79 5.14 -26.23
C ILE A 38 24.73 4.14 -25.52
N PRO A 39 25.95 3.87 -26.02
CA PRO A 39 26.84 2.92 -25.36
C PRO A 39 27.28 3.38 -23.97
N ALA A 40 27.45 4.70 -23.76
CA ALA A 40 27.84 5.25 -22.46
C ALA A 40 26.75 5.04 -21.38
N LEU A 41 25.51 5.34 -21.71
CA LEU A 41 24.36 5.17 -20.81
C LEU A 41 24.04 3.68 -20.57
N LEU A 42 24.11 2.84 -21.60
CA LEU A 42 23.93 1.39 -21.46
C LEU A 42 25.01 0.78 -20.55
N LEU A 43 26.28 1.18 -20.76
CA LEU A 43 27.37 0.74 -19.90
C LEU A 43 27.14 1.20 -18.45
N THR A 44 26.77 2.47 -18.26
CA THR A 44 26.48 3.00 -16.92
C THR A 44 25.35 2.23 -16.24
N LEU A 45 24.27 1.94 -16.97
CA LEU A 45 23.14 1.16 -16.46
C LEU A 45 23.57 -0.25 -16.03
N CYS A 46 24.38 -0.92 -16.85
CA CYS A 46 24.94 -2.24 -16.51
C CYS A 46 25.83 -2.19 -15.25
N LEU A 47 26.71 -1.20 -15.14
CA LEU A 47 27.60 -1.09 -13.98
C LEU A 47 26.83 -0.71 -12.70
N LEU A 48 25.80 0.13 -12.80
CA LEU A 48 24.90 0.45 -11.70
C LEU A 48 24.11 -0.79 -11.23
N LEU A 49 23.69 -1.66 -12.15
CA LEU A 49 23.05 -2.94 -11.79
C LEU A 49 24.02 -3.87 -11.05
N VAL A 50 25.23 -4.02 -11.58
CA VAL A 50 26.27 -4.91 -11.04
C VAL A 50 26.75 -4.44 -9.66
N THR A 51 26.75 -3.14 -9.38
CA THR A 51 27.12 -2.59 -8.06
C THR A 51 25.92 -2.47 -7.12
N GLY A 52 24.79 -1.97 -7.61
CA GLY A 52 23.61 -1.66 -6.81
C GLY A 52 22.94 -2.89 -6.20
N ILE A 53 22.84 -4.00 -6.95
CA ILE A 53 22.20 -5.23 -6.44
C ILE A 53 23.02 -5.82 -5.28
N PRO A 54 24.33 -6.10 -5.41
CA PRO A 54 25.13 -6.57 -4.28
C PRO A 54 25.16 -5.58 -3.11
N ALA A 55 25.22 -4.27 -3.36
CA ALA A 55 25.15 -3.25 -2.31
C ALA A 55 23.85 -3.36 -1.49
N GLY A 56 22.71 -3.55 -2.16
CA GLY A 56 21.42 -3.77 -1.51
C GLY A 56 21.41 -5.03 -0.65
N PHE A 57 22.02 -6.12 -1.11
CA PHE A 57 22.15 -7.36 -0.33
C PHE A 57 23.05 -7.20 0.90
N ILE A 58 24.18 -6.51 0.76
CA ILE A 58 25.10 -6.21 1.88
C ILE A 58 24.35 -5.41 2.94
N LEU A 59 23.65 -4.34 2.52
CA LEU A 59 22.86 -3.51 3.42
C LEU A 59 21.76 -4.33 4.12
N ALA A 60 21.04 -5.16 3.37
CA ALA A 60 19.98 -6.00 3.93
C ALA A 60 20.52 -7.02 4.95
N LEU A 61 21.67 -7.66 4.66
CA LEU A 61 22.31 -8.59 5.58
C LEU A 61 22.89 -7.88 6.81
N ALA A 62 23.47 -6.69 6.65
CA ALA A 62 23.96 -5.88 7.76
C ALA A 62 22.82 -5.52 8.73
N VAL A 63 21.69 -5.05 8.19
CA VAL A 63 20.49 -4.73 8.98
C VAL A 63 19.95 -5.98 9.70
N ARG A 64 19.89 -7.13 9.00
CA ARG A 64 19.43 -8.40 9.59
C ARG A 64 20.35 -8.86 10.72
N ASN A 65 21.66 -8.82 10.51
CA ASN A 65 22.66 -9.18 11.52
C ASN A 65 22.57 -8.30 12.77
N ALA A 66 22.39 -6.99 12.59
CA ALA A 66 22.17 -6.06 13.70
C ALA A 66 20.86 -6.38 14.46
N GLY A 67 19.79 -6.72 13.72
CA GLY A 67 18.48 -7.04 14.29
C GLY A 67 18.44 -8.32 15.12
N VAL A 68 19.15 -9.37 14.71
CA VAL A 68 19.19 -10.66 15.43
C VAL A 68 19.88 -10.53 16.80
N ARG A 69 20.83 -9.59 16.93
CA ARG A 69 21.67 -9.43 18.12
C ARG A 69 21.18 -8.33 19.07
N SER A 70 20.27 -7.46 18.63
CA SER A 70 19.79 -6.32 19.43
C SER A 70 18.32 -6.47 19.83
N ARG A 71 18.07 -6.54 21.15
CA ARG A 71 16.72 -6.50 21.73
C ARG A 71 15.97 -5.20 21.41
N LEU A 72 16.71 -4.10 21.28
CA LEU A 72 16.13 -2.79 20.99
C LEU A 72 15.64 -2.71 19.53
N LEU A 73 16.45 -3.18 18.57
CA LEU A 73 16.05 -3.20 17.16
C LEU A 73 14.86 -4.12 16.92
N SER A 74 14.82 -5.29 17.56
CA SER A 74 13.70 -6.21 17.40
C SER A 74 12.41 -5.65 18.00
N ARG A 75 12.48 -4.94 19.15
CA ARG A 75 11.33 -4.24 19.75
C ARG A 75 10.86 -3.05 18.93
N LEU A 76 11.79 -2.25 18.39
CA LEU A 76 11.48 -1.05 17.62
C LEU A 76 11.25 -1.31 16.13
N ARG A 77 11.45 -2.54 15.64
CA ARG A 77 11.32 -2.88 14.21
C ARG A 77 9.99 -2.45 13.61
N THR A 78 8.88 -2.71 14.30
CA THR A 78 7.55 -2.33 13.82
C THR A 78 7.38 -0.82 13.79
N LEU A 79 7.89 -0.11 14.80
CA LEU A 79 7.85 1.35 14.84
C LEU A 79 8.71 1.95 13.72
N PHE A 80 9.92 1.44 13.52
CA PHE A 80 10.81 1.89 12.44
C PHE A 80 10.16 1.67 11.07
N LEU A 81 9.60 0.48 10.80
CA LEU A 81 8.90 0.20 9.54
C LEU A 81 7.68 1.10 9.35
N LEU A 82 6.93 1.38 10.43
CA LEU A 82 5.79 2.30 10.39
C LEU A 82 6.24 3.72 10.05
N LEU A 83 7.23 4.25 10.76
CA LEU A 83 7.76 5.60 10.54
C LEU A 83 8.40 5.73 9.16
N PHE A 84 9.13 4.71 8.70
CA PHE A 84 9.70 4.67 7.37
C PHE A 84 8.60 4.65 6.30
N GLY A 85 7.54 3.86 6.49
CA GLY A 85 6.37 3.85 5.62
C GLY A 85 5.67 5.22 5.57
N ILE A 86 5.42 5.84 6.73
CA ILE A 86 4.84 7.19 6.81
C ILE A 86 5.74 8.21 6.09
N GLY A 87 7.05 8.19 6.33
CA GLY A 87 8.00 9.09 5.67
C GLY A 87 8.04 8.89 4.16
N TYR A 88 8.03 7.63 3.69
CA TYR A 88 7.97 7.31 2.27
C TYR A 88 6.69 7.82 1.62
N PHE A 89 5.52 7.59 2.23
CA PHE A 89 4.27 8.15 1.72
C PHE A 89 4.25 9.67 1.78
N ALA A 90 4.74 10.29 2.85
CA ALA A 90 4.85 11.74 2.96
C ALA A 90 5.68 12.32 1.81
N LEU A 91 6.79 11.68 1.41
CA LEU A 91 7.57 12.07 0.23
C LEU A 91 6.77 12.00 -1.07
N ILE A 92 5.99 10.93 -1.27
CA ILE A 92 5.10 10.80 -2.43
C ILE A 92 4.06 11.93 -2.45
N PHE A 93 3.38 12.16 -1.32
CA PHE A 93 2.30 13.12 -1.22
C PHE A 93 2.76 14.59 -1.26
N THR A 94 3.99 14.89 -0.85
CA THR A 94 4.57 16.25 -0.88
C THR A 94 5.38 16.52 -2.14
N ASN A 95 5.66 15.48 -2.94
CA ASN A 95 6.62 15.54 -4.04
C ASN A 95 8.00 16.10 -3.63
N ALA A 96 8.38 15.94 -2.35
CA ALA A 96 9.57 16.54 -1.77
C ALA A 96 10.85 15.73 -2.00
N PHE A 97 10.82 14.74 -2.90
CA PHE A 97 11.94 13.83 -3.18
C PHE A 97 13.25 14.58 -3.43
N ALA A 98 13.25 15.59 -4.30
CA ALA A 98 14.45 16.37 -4.60
C ALA A 98 15.00 17.05 -3.34
N SER A 99 14.16 17.75 -2.58
CA SER A 99 14.59 18.48 -1.38
C SER A 99 15.12 17.57 -0.27
N VAL A 100 14.54 16.39 -0.09
CA VAL A 100 14.95 15.44 0.95
C VAL A 100 16.18 14.66 0.56
N LEU A 101 16.34 14.37 -0.74
CA LEU A 101 17.50 13.63 -1.24
C LEU A 101 18.70 14.55 -1.51
N GLU A 102 18.50 15.86 -1.65
CA GLU A 102 19.57 16.84 -1.90
C GLU A 102 20.71 16.80 -0.86
N PRO A 103 20.47 16.77 0.46
CA PRO A 103 21.56 16.61 1.43
C PRO A 103 22.32 15.29 1.27
N VAL A 104 21.60 14.22 0.94
CA VAL A 104 22.19 12.90 0.69
C VAL A 104 23.04 12.95 -0.58
N TYR A 105 22.54 13.59 -1.63
CA TYR A 105 23.29 13.81 -2.86
C TYR A 105 24.56 14.62 -2.60
N ARG A 106 24.50 15.72 -1.85
CA ARG A 106 25.70 16.52 -1.48
C ARG A 106 26.74 15.72 -0.71
N ALA A 107 26.30 14.86 0.20
CA ALA A 107 27.19 14.00 0.96
C ALA A 107 27.83 12.89 0.10
N LEU A 108 27.12 12.41 -0.93
CA LEU A 108 27.58 11.36 -1.84
C LEU A 108 28.31 11.89 -3.08
N ALA A 109 28.11 13.14 -3.47
CA ALA A 109 28.76 13.80 -4.61
C ALA A 109 30.31 13.70 -4.58
N PRO A 110 31.01 13.81 -3.43
CA PRO A 110 32.47 13.64 -3.42
C PRO A 110 32.91 12.16 -3.50
N THR A 111 31.99 11.20 -3.48
CA THR A 111 32.30 9.77 -3.48
C THR A 111 32.31 9.19 -4.90
N PRO A 112 32.87 7.98 -5.11
CA PRO A 112 32.82 7.29 -6.40
C PRO A 112 31.43 7.04 -7.00
N ILE A 113 30.35 7.28 -6.22
CA ILE A 113 28.97 7.19 -6.70
C ILE A 113 28.67 8.27 -7.76
N ASP A 114 29.27 9.45 -7.65
CA ASP A 114 29.08 10.54 -8.63
C ASP A 114 29.74 10.24 -9.98
N TRP A 115 30.78 9.40 -9.98
CA TRP A 115 31.54 9.04 -11.20
C TRP A 115 30.69 8.29 -12.23
N PHE A 116 29.61 7.63 -11.81
CA PHE A 116 28.64 7.02 -12.73
C PHE A 116 27.86 8.08 -13.52
N GLY A 117 27.63 9.27 -12.94
CA GLY A 117 27.05 10.41 -13.65
C GLY A 117 27.97 10.92 -14.76
N ASP A 118 29.28 11.01 -14.48
CA ASP A 118 30.29 11.37 -15.48
C ASP A 118 30.36 10.33 -16.62
N LEU A 119 30.27 9.03 -16.29
CA LEU A 119 30.24 7.97 -17.31
C LEU A 119 28.99 8.05 -18.19
N ALA A 120 27.82 8.32 -17.61
CA ALA A 120 26.58 8.52 -18.36
C ALA A 120 26.65 9.74 -19.29
N ALA A 121 27.25 10.83 -18.80
CA ALA A 121 27.35 12.09 -19.52
C ALA A 121 28.49 12.14 -20.55
N VAL A 122 29.46 11.20 -20.51
CA VAL A 122 30.66 11.26 -21.38
C VAL A 122 30.31 11.29 -22.86
N GLY A 123 29.22 10.63 -23.27
CA GLY A 123 28.76 10.63 -24.67
C GLY A 123 28.11 11.94 -25.14
N LEU A 124 27.75 12.84 -24.20
CA LEU A 124 27.24 14.18 -24.51
C LEU A 124 28.37 15.18 -24.77
N GLY A 125 29.59 14.90 -24.29
CA GLY A 125 30.74 15.77 -24.46
C GLY A 125 30.68 17.09 -23.65
N ILE A 126 29.72 17.25 -22.75
CA ILE A 126 29.52 18.47 -21.95
C ILE A 126 29.64 18.13 -20.47
N GLY A 127 30.57 18.78 -19.77
CA GLY A 127 30.67 18.73 -18.29
C GLY A 127 31.12 17.41 -17.67
N ALA A 128 31.38 16.37 -18.47
CA ALA A 128 31.80 15.05 -17.99
C ALA A 128 33.33 14.94 -17.88
N SER A 129 33.83 14.41 -16.76
CA SER A 129 35.26 14.08 -16.60
C SER A 129 35.57 12.67 -17.13
N PRO A 130 36.43 12.52 -18.17
CA PRO A 130 36.81 11.20 -18.67
C PRO A 130 37.51 10.33 -17.62
N LEU A 131 38.29 10.96 -16.73
CA LEU A 131 38.98 10.26 -15.65
C LEU A 131 38.01 9.64 -14.65
N ARG A 132 36.96 10.38 -14.27
CA ARG A 132 35.91 9.85 -13.38
C ARG A 132 35.10 8.76 -14.07
N ALA A 133 34.79 8.91 -15.37
CA ALA A 133 34.13 7.88 -16.15
C ALA A 133 34.90 6.54 -16.15
N VAL A 134 36.22 6.58 -16.38
CA VAL A 134 37.09 5.39 -16.24
C VAL A 134 37.15 4.90 -14.80
N GLY A 135 37.21 5.82 -13.84
CA GLY A 135 37.14 5.54 -12.41
C GLY A 135 35.90 4.75 -12.01
N ALA A 136 34.73 5.02 -12.60
CA ALA A 136 33.48 4.29 -12.32
C ALA A 136 33.57 2.81 -12.72
N VAL A 137 34.24 2.51 -13.85
CA VAL A 137 34.50 1.13 -14.30
C VAL A 137 35.44 0.43 -13.31
N GLY A 138 36.54 1.08 -12.95
CA GLY A 138 37.50 0.54 -11.98
C GLY A 138 36.89 0.31 -10.59
N PHE A 139 36.09 1.27 -10.10
CA PHE A 139 35.36 1.17 -8.85
C PHE A 139 34.38 0.00 -8.87
N THR A 140 33.65 -0.21 -9.97
CA THR A 140 32.74 -1.36 -10.11
C THR A 140 33.48 -2.68 -9.97
N GLY A 141 34.62 -2.84 -10.65
CA GLY A 141 35.44 -4.05 -10.55
C GLY A 141 35.91 -4.32 -9.12
N ALA A 142 36.47 -3.30 -8.45
CA ALA A 142 36.91 -3.42 -7.07
C ALA A 142 35.74 -3.72 -6.11
N PHE A 143 34.60 -3.04 -6.30
CA PHE A 143 33.41 -3.21 -5.47
C PHE A 143 32.85 -4.63 -5.58
N VAL A 144 32.81 -5.24 -6.77
CA VAL A 144 32.32 -6.62 -6.94
C VAL A 144 33.15 -7.62 -6.15
N VAL A 145 34.48 -7.46 -6.15
CA VAL A 145 35.39 -8.33 -5.36
C VAL A 145 35.12 -8.19 -3.86
N VAL A 146 35.04 -6.94 -3.38
CA VAL A 146 34.74 -6.65 -1.97
C VAL A 146 33.34 -7.14 -1.59
N ALA A 147 32.37 -6.99 -2.48
CA ALA A 147 31.00 -7.41 -2.26
C ALA A 147 30.89 -8.94 -2.16
N ALA A 148 31.56 -9.69 -3.03
CA ALA A 148 31.60 -11.14 -2.96
C ALA A 148 32.13 -11.65 -1.61
N ALA A 149 33.23 -11.05 -1.13
CA ALA A 149 33.80 -11.38 0.18
C ALA A 149 32.91 -10.94 1.36
N SER A 150 32.29 -9.76 1.27
CA SER A 150 31.43 -9.23 2.32
C SER A 150 30.14 -10.01 2.45
N LEU A 151 29.54 -10.41 1.33
CA LEU A 151 28.30 -11.19 1.29
C LEU A 151 28.49 -12.57 1.91
N SER A 152 29.59 -13.27 1.64
CA SER A 152 29.87 -14.57 2.26
C SER A 152 30.05 -14.44 3.77
N ARG A 153 30.82 -13.45 4.24
CA ARG A 153 31.04 -13.22 5.66
C ARG A 153 29.78 -12.83 6.42
N LEU A 154 29.02 -11.87 5.89
CA LEU A 154 27.77 -11.41 6.51
C LEU A 154 26.72 -12.52 6.56
N ALA A 155 26.73 -13.42 5.58
CA ALA A 155 25.86 -14.56 5.54
C ALA A 155 26.17 -15.60 6.60
N GLU A 156 27.43 -16.01 6.70
CA GLU A 156 27.91 -16.93 7.74
C GLU A 156 27.56 -16.38 9.12
N TRP A 157 27.83 -15.09 9.35
CA TRP A 157 27.49 -14.41 10.60
C TRP A 157 26.01 -14.41 10.93
N LEU A 158 25.14 -14.38 9.92
CA LEU A 158 23.70 -14.41 10.12
C LEU A 158 23.20 -15.83 10.37
N TRP A 159 23.74 -16.81 9.63
CA TRP A 159 23.34 -18.21 9.69
C TRP A 159 23.74 -18.89 10.99
N TYR A 160 24.89 -18.52 11.54
CA TYR A 160 25.43 -19.06 12.79
C TYR A 160 25.16 -18.16 14.00
N ALA A 161 24.26 -17.19 13.89
CA ALA A 161 23.88 -16.38 15.03
C ALA A 161 22.86 -17.11 15.91
N ASP A 162 23.22 -17.36 17.17
CA ASP A 162 22.24 -17.68 18.21
C ASP A 162 21.44 -16.42 18.53
N GLY A 163 20.22 -16.37 18.00
CA GLY A 163 19.32 -15.23 18.17
C GLY A 163 18.96 -15.00 19.63
N VAL A 164 18.83 -13.73 20.01
CA VAL A 164 18.35 -13.36 21.34
C VAL A 164 16.92 -13.85 21.48
N HIS A 165 16.72 -14.91 22.27
CA HIS A 165 15.40 -15.38 22.65
C HIS A 165 14.77 -14.31 23.53
N ILE A 166 13.86 -13.53 22.95
CA ILE A 166 12.96 -12.70 23.75
C ILE A 166 11.89 -13.65 24.24
N THR A 167 12.02 -14.09 25.49
CA THR A 167 10.91 -14.71 26.20
C THR A 167 9.78 -13.69 26.18
N HIS A 168 8.81 -13.90 25.29
CA HIS A 168 7.54 -13.21 25.39
C HIS A 168 6.86 -13.80 26.62
N GLU A 169 7.22 -13.27 27.79
CA GLU A 169 6.41 -13.46 28.98
C GLU A 169 5.01 -13.04 28.56
N ILE A 170 4.09 -14.00 28.55
CA ILE A 170 2.69 -13.76 28.26
C ILE A 170 2.19 -12.99 29.48
N GLU A 171 2.54 -11.71 29.57
CA GLU A 171 1.79 -10.78 30.38
C GLU A 171 0.38 -10.85 29.81
N ARG A 172 -0.50 -11.54 30.54
CA ARG A 172 -1.94 -11.32 30.49
C ARG A 172 -2.11 -9.84 30.75
N SER A 173 -2.07 -9.05 29.69
CA SER A 173 -2.23 -7.62 29.75
C SER A 173 -3.71 -7.37 30.02
N GLU A 174 -4.10 -7.43 31.29
CA GLU A 174 -5.45 -7.11 31.77
C GLU A 174 -5.83 -5.66 31.38
N GLY A 175 -4.84 -4.79 31.14
CA GLY A 175 -5.02 -3.37 30.81
C GLY A 175 -5.24 -3.03 29.32
N GLY A 176 -5.08 -3.95 28.37
CA GLY A 176 -5.24 -3.66 26.93
C GLY A 176 -6.68 -3.49 26.45
N SER A 177 -7.66 -3.68 27.34
CA SER A 177 -9.06 -3.96 27.00
C SER A 177 -9.97 -2.73 26.96
N SER A 178 -9.56 -1.56 27.47
CA SER A 178 -10.46 -0.39 27.63
C SER A 178 -11.19 0.04 26.34
N ARG A 179 -10.50 0.18 25.20
CA ARG A 179 -11.11 0.61 23.93
C ARG A 179 -11.95 -0.48 23.26
N LEU A 180 -11.57 -1.74 23.44
CA LEU A 180 -12.28 -2.88 22.86
C LEU A 180 -13.51 -3.29 23.71
N ASN A 181 -13.49 -3.01 25.01
CA ASN A 181 -14.60 -3.27 25.94
C ASN A 181 -15.85 -2.45 25.60
N GLY A 182 -15.70 -1.28 24.96
CA GLY A 182 -16.83 -0.50 24.44
C GLY A 182 -17.53 -1.22 23.28
N LEU A 183 -16.75 -1.79 22.36
CA LEU A 183 -17.28 -2.51 21.19
C LEU A 183 -17.95 -3.83 21.58
N SER A 184 -17.44 -4.53 22.60
CA SER A 184 -18.07 -5.76 23.10
C SER A 184 -19.45 -5.54 23.76
N LYS A 185 -19.83 -4.29 24.06
CA LYS A 185 -21.17 -3.94 24.54
C LYS A 185 -22.18 -3.73 23.39
N VAL A 186 -21.69 -3.39 22.21
CA VAL A 186 -22.54 -3.07 21.03
C VAL A 186 -22.62 -4.27 20.08
N LEU A 187 -21.51 -4.99 19.90
CA LEU A 187 -21.42 -6.16 19.03
C LEU A 187 -21.69 -7.44 19.81
N SER A 188 -22.31 -8.42 19.15
CA SER A 188 -22.39 -9.78 19.71
C SER A 188 -20.98 -10.34 19.90
N ARG A 189 -20.79 -11.15 20.96
CA ARG A 189 -19.49 -11.75 21.28
C ARG A 189 -18.81 -12.46 20.09
N PRO A 190 -19.54 -13.24 19.25
CA PRO A 190 -18.93 -13.89 18.08
C PRO A 190 -18.40 -12.89 17.04
N VAL A 191 -19.17 -11.84 16.72
CA VAL A 191 -18.76 -10.80 15.75
C VAL A 191 -17.56 -10.02 16.28
N PHE A 192 -17.59 -9.64 17.55
CA PHE A 192 -16.48 -8.97 18.21
C PHE A 192 -15.20 -9.83 18.20
N GLY A 193 -15.34 -11.15 18.39
CA GLY A 193 -14.23 -12.10 18.31
C GLY A 193 -13.50 -12.04 16.97
N VAL A 194 -14.25 -12.05 15.86
CA VAL A 194 -13.71 -11.94 14.50
C VAL A 194 -12.97 -10.61 14.32
N VAL A 195 -13.59 -9.49 14.70
CA VAL A 195 -12.97 -8.15 14.61
C VAL A 195 -11.66 -8.07 15.41
N ALA A 196 -11.66 -8.59 16.64
CA ALA A 196 -10.48 -8.59 17.49
C ALA A 196 -9.34 -9.45 16.91
N VAL A 197 -9.67 -10.60 16.31
CA VAL A 197 -8.70 -11.48 15.64
C VAL A 197 -8.12 -10.81 14.39
N ASP A 198 -8.96 -10.21 13.55
CA ASP A 198 -8.55 -9.48 12.35
C ASP A 198 -7.56 -8.37 12.68
N TRP A 199 -7.87 -7.52 13.66
CA TRP A 199 -7.00 -6.42 14.08
C TRP A 199 -5.69 -6.92 14.68
N LYS A 200 -5.74 -7.99 15.49
CA LYS A 200 -4.55 -8.62 16.05
C LYS A 200 -3.67 -9.23 14.96
N ARG A 201 -4.27 -9.84 13.93
CA ARG A 201 -3.56 -10.42 12.79
C ARG A 201 -2.94 -9.34 11.91
N ALA A 202 -3.68 -8.28 11.59
CA ALA A 202 -3.18 -7.11 10.88
C ALA A 202 -1.97 -6.50 11.58
N ARG A 203 -2.01 -6.36 12.91
CA ARG A 203 -0.88 -5.85 13.69
C ARG A 203 0.35 -6.76 13.63
N ARG A 204 0.14 -8.09 13.62
CA ARG A 204 1.23 -9.08 13.56
C ARG A 204 1.80 -9.27 12.15
N SER A 205 0.98 -9.07 11.13
CA SER A 205 1.33 -9.29 9.72
C SER A 205 0.75 -8.17 8.84
N PRO A 206 1.23 -6.91 8.96
CA PRO A 206 0.66 -5.77 8.25
C PRO A 206 0.74 -5.90 6.72
N ILE A 207 1.67 -6.72 6.22
CA ILE A 207 1.83 -6.97 4.79
C ILE A 207 0.59 -7.62 4.15
N SER A 208 -0.28 -8.28 4.93
CA SER A 208 -1.54 -8.80 4.40
C SER A 208 -2.50 -7.69 3.97
N LEU A 209 -2.29 -6.46 4.43
CA LEU A 209 -3.07 -5.28 4.08
C LEU A 209 -2.48 -4.50 2.90
N SER A 210 -1.52 -5.06 2.16
CA SER A 210 -0.85 -4.37 1.04
C SER A 210 -1.84 -3.87 -0.03
N PHE A 211 -2.97 -4.55 -0.22
CA PHE A 211 -4.01 -4.13 -1.16
C PHE A 211 -4.65 -2.78 -0.80
N ALA A 212 -4.65 -2.40 0.48
CA ALA A 212 -5.13 -1.09 0.92
C ALA A 212 -4.20 0.06 0.49
N LEU A 213 -3.00 -0.22 -0.02
CA LEU A 213 -2.12 0.82 -0.56
C LEU A 213 -2.58 1.30 -1.94
N TYR A 214 -3.22 0.46 -2.76
CA TYR A 214 -3.62 0.86 -4.11
C TYR A 214 -4.56 2.08 -4.12
N PRO A 215 -5.62 2.15 -3.30
CA PRO A 215 -6.47 3.34 -3.27
C PRO A 215 -5.77 4.58 -2.70
N LEU A 216 -4.73 4.41 -1.88
CA LEU A 216 -3.92 5.53 -1.38
C LEU A 216 -3.03 6.11 -2.48
N ILE A 217 -2.54 5.28 -3.40
CA ILE A 217 -1.77 5.76 -4.58
C ILE A 217 -2.66 6.64 -5.47
N VAL A 218 -3.93 6.27 -5.66
CA VAL A 218 -4.90 7.10 -6.41
C VAL A 218 -5.10 8.47 -5.76
N LEU A 219 -5.04 8.54 -4.43
CA LEU A 219 -5.16 9.79 -3.66
C LEU A 219 -3.91 10.69 -3.78
N ALA A 220 -2.78 10.16 -4.24
CA ALA A 220 -1.51 10.89 -4.33
C ALA A 220 -1.64 12.14 -5.20
N GLY A 221 -2.18 12.02 -6.42
CA GLY A 221 -2.27 13.14 -7.36
C GLY A 221 -3.02 14.35 -6.79
N PRO A 222 -4.30 14.23 -6.39
CA PRO A 222 -5.06 15.32 -5.80
C PRO A 222 -4.41 15.95 -4.57
N THR A 223 -3.74 15.14 -3.75
CA THR A 223 -3.06 15.62 -2.55
C THR A 223 -1.78 16.37 -2.88
N VAL A 224 -0.98 15.87 -3.83
CA VAL A 224 0.21 16.55 -4.35
C VAL A 224 -0.18 17.91 -4.92
N THR A 225 -1.27 17.98 -5.70
CA THR A 225 -1.79 19.25 -6.21
C THR A 225 -2.13 20.20 -5.06
N ALA A 226 -2.88 19.75 -4.05
CA ALA A 226 -3.26 20.59 -2.92
C ALA A 226 -2.06 21.09 -2.11
N VAL A 227 -1.03 20.26 -1.92
CA VAL A 227 0.21 20.66 -1.24
C VAL A 227 1.01 21.67 -2.06
N GLN A 228 1.11 21.47 -3.38
CA GLN A 228 1.87 22.35 -4.28
C GLN A 228 1.21 23.71 -4.48
N THR A 229 -0.13 23.75 -4.57
CA THR A 229 -0.87 25.00 -4.73
C THR A 229 -1.12 25.71 -3.41
N GLY A 230 -0.98 25.03 -2.27
CA GLY A 230 -1.38 25.55 -0.96
C GLY A 230 -2.89 25.67 -0.78
N GLU A 231 -3.68 25.16 -1.72
CA GLU A 231 -5.14 25.30 -1.76
C GLU A 231 -5.82 23.94 -1.93
N ILE A 232 -6.88 23.71 -1.15
CA ILE A 232 -7.67 22.47 -1.23
C ILE A 232 -8.80 22.63 -2.25
N GLY A 233 -8.57 22.17 -3.48
CA GLY A 233 -9.59 22.16 -4.53
C GLY A 233 -10.78 21.26 -4.22
N THR A 234 -11.91 21.47 -4.91
CA THR A 234 -13.18 20.75 -4.68
C THR A 234 -13.11 19.24 -4.89
N GLY A 235 -12.07 18.77 -5.58
CA GLY A 235 -11.85 17.35 -5.88
C GLY A 235 -11.24 16.54 -4.74
N LEU A 236 -10.40 17.12 -3.87
CA LEU A 236 -9.71 16.35 -2.84
C LEU A 236 -10.66 15.62 -1.86
N PRO A 237 -11.72 16.27 -1.33
CA PRO A 237 -12.69 15.59 -0.46
C PRO A 237 -13.37 14.39 -1.15
N LEU A 238 -13.66 14.50 -2.45
CA LEU A 238 -14.26 13.42 -3.25
C LEU A 238 -13.34 12.21 -3.38
N TRP A 239 -12.06 12.45 -3.65
CA TRP A 239 -11.06 11.39 -3.73
C TRP A 239 -10.85 10.72 -2.37
N ILE A 240 -10.94 11.47 -1.26
CA ILE A 240 -10.89 10.90 0.09
C ILE A 240 -12.09 9.98 0.33
N VAL A 241 -13.32 10.39 -0.03
CA VAL A 241 -14.51 9.54 0.07
C VAL A 241 -14.31 8.23 -0.69
N LEU A 242 -13.86 8.31 -1.94
CA LEU A 242 -13.66 7.14 -2.79
C LEU A 242 -12.57 6.21 -2.23
N SER A 243 -11.38 6.75 -1.96
CA SER A 243 -10.25 5.96 -1.45
C SER A 243 -10.55 5.37 -0.07
N GLY A 244 -11.18 6.13 0.84
CA GLY A 244 -11.57 5.64 2.15
C GLY A 244 -12.61 4.53 2.09
N THR A 245 -13.62 4.67 1.23
CA THR A 245 -14.63 3.63 0.95
C THR A 245 -13.97 2.36 0.44
N TRP A 246 -13.06 2.52 -0.55
CA TRP A 246 -12.33 1.42 -1.18
C TRP A 246 -11.47 0.68 -0.16
N VAL A 247 -10.68 1.41 0.63
CA VAL A 247 -9.83 0.84 1.69
C VAL A 247 -10.68 0.09 2.71
N ALA A 248 -11.76 0.69 3.23
CA ALA A 248 -12.58 0.12 4.29
C ALA A 248 -13.05 -1.31 4.00
N GLY A 249 -13.57 -1.60 2.80
CA GLY A 249 -14.01 -2.97 2.47
C GLY A 249 -12.88 -3.89 2.01
N SER A 250 -11.78 -3.36 1.48
CA SER A 250 -10.67 -4.18 0.99
C SER A 250 -9.82 -4.82 2.08
N LEU A 251 -9.80 -4.25 3.29
CA LEU A 251 -8.90 -4.66 4.37
C LEU A 251 -9.14 -6.11 4.85
N PHE A 252 -10.40 -6.48 5.06
CA PHE A 252 -10.75 -7.75 5.71
C PHE A 252 -11.85 -8.53 4.97
N ALA A 253 -12.73 -7.87 4.22
CA ALA A 253 -13.90 -8.54 3.67
C ALA A 253 -13.64 -9.34 2.38
N LEU A 254 -12.51 -9.14 1.70
CA LEU A 254 -12.23 -9.77 0.39
C LEU A 254 -11.72 -11.22 0.45
N ASN A 255 -11.61 -11.80 1.64
CA ASN A 255 -11.22 -13.21 1.79
C ASN A 255 -11.77 -13.83 3.09
N VAL A 256 -13.08 -13.69 3.31
CA VAL A 256 -13.78 -14.14 4.54
C VAL A 256 -13.36 -15.54 4.99
N VAL A 257 -13.53 -16.55 4.13
CA VAL A 257 -13.25 -17.94 4.51
C VAL A 257 -11.74 -18.22 4.54
N GLY A 258 -10.98 -17.63 3.61
CA GLY A 258 -9.54 -17.83 3.54
C GLY A 258 -8.79 -17.21 4.73
N GLN A 259 -9.32 -16.14 5.33
CA GLN A 259 -8.74 -15.54 6.52
C GLN A 259 -8.84 -16.44 7.76
N GLU A 260 -9.83 -17.31 7.86
CA GLU A 260 -9.88 -18.26 9.00
C GLU A 260 -8.76 -19.32 8.92
N GLY A 261 -8.38 -19.75 7.71
CA GLY A 261 -7.27 -20.67 7.50
C GLY A 261 -7.42 -21.95 8.32
N ALA A 262 -6.42 -22.28 9.15
CA ALA A 262 -6.45 -23.48 9.99
C ALA A 262 -7.53 -23.47 11.09
N ALA A 263 -8.07 -22.30 11.45
CA ALA A 263 -9.16 -22.20 12.43
C ALA A 263 -10.54 -22.49 11.81
N LEU A 264 -10.62 -22.54 10.47
CA LEU A 264 -11.88 -22.65 9.73
C LEU A 264 -12.76 -23.83 10.20
N PRO A 265 -12.25 -25.05 10.40
CA PRO A 265 -13.08 -26.16 10.87
C PRO A 265 -13.72 -25.88 12.23
N VAL A 266 -12.99 -25.26 13.16
CA VAL A 266 -13.50 -24.92 14.49
C VAL A 266 -14.52 -23.79 14.41
N THR A 267 -14.28 -22.78 13.56
CA THR A 267 -15.21 -21.66 13.40
C THR A 267 -16.53 -22.09 12.80
N LEU A 268 -16.51 -23.03 11.83
CA LEU A 268 -17.72 -23.57 11.20
C LEU A 268 -18.58 -24.41 12.16
N LEU A 269 -18.01 -24.91 13.27
CA LEU A 269 -18.75 -25.62 14.32
C LEU A 269 -19.41 -24.68 15.35
N SER A 270 -19.22 -23.36 15.23
CA SER A 270 -19.91 -22.40 16.09
C SER A 270 -21.41 -22.34 15.78
N GLU A 271 -22.22 -21.75 16.66
CA GLU A 271 -23.68 -21.72 16.49
C GLU A 271 -24.16 -20.94 15.26
N THR A 272 -23.46 -19.87 14.87
CA THR A 272 -23.82 -19.01 13.73
C THR A 272 -22.56 -18.51 12.98
N PRO A 273 -21.80 -19.42 12.34
CA PRO A 273 -20.54 -19.07 11.67
C PRO A 273 -20.74 -18.08 10.53
N GLU A 274 -21.81 -18.25 9.76
CA GLU A 274 -22.10 -17.42 8.60
C GLU A 274 -22.41 -15.97 8.98
N ARG A 275 -23.12 -15.77 10.09
CA ARG A 275 -23.40 -14.42 10.59
C ARG A 275 -22.17 -13.79 11.21
N SER A 276 -21.44 -14.54 12.04
CA SER A 276 -20.29 -14.00 12.78
C SER A 276 -19.12 -13.64 11.87
N LEU A 277 -18.77 -14.50 10.90
CA LEU A 277 -17.69 -14.25 9.95
C LEU A 277 -18.03 -13.09 8.99
N VAL A 278 -19.20 -13.13 8.35
CA VAL A 278 -19.58 -12.10 7.37
C VAL A 278 -19.70 -10.72 8.02
N ILE A 279 -20.43 -10.60 9.13
CA ILE A 279 -20.58 -9.30 9.81
C ILE A 279 -19.26 -8.87 10.44
N GLY A 280 -18.50 -9.81 11.03
CA GLY A 280 -17.21 -9.56 11.64
C GLY A 280 -16.24 -8.89 10.66
N HIS A 281 -15.94 -9.53 9.54
CA HIS A 281 -15.00 -8.99 8.55
C HIS A 281 -15.50 -7.71 7.88
N ALA A 282 -16.81 -7.58 7.65
CA ALA A 282 -17.38 -6.34 7.12
C ALA A 282 -17.16 -5.15 8.08
N LEU A 283 -17.37 -5.37 9.38
CA LEU A 283 -17.18 -4.35 10.41
C LEU A 283 -15.71 -4.08 10.73
N SER A 284 -14.82 -5.07 10.62
CA SER A 284 -13.38 -4.95 10.92
C SER A 284 -12.75 -3.75 10.20
N GLY A 285 -13.06 -3.56 8.92
CA GLY A 285 -12.54 -2.45 8.12
C GLY A 285 -13.31 -1.15 8.33
N ALA A 286 -14.64 -1.22 8.38
CA ALA A 286 -15.51 -0.06 8.59
C ALA A 286 -15.21 0.68 9.90
N LEU A 287 -15.07 -0.05 11.01
CA LEU A 287 -14.79 0.52 12.34
C LEU A 287 -13.43 1.25 12.41
N LEU A 288 -12.46 0.85 11.59
CA LEU A 288 -11.15 1.51 11.52
C LEU A 288 -11.16 2.70 10.58
N ILE A 289 -11.73 2.54 9.38
CA ILE A 289 -11.51 3.47 8.27
C ILE A 289 -12.62 4.49 8.14
N ALA A 290 -13.89 4.13 8.39
CA ALA A 290 -15.01 5.06 8.23
C ALA A 290 -14.85 6.36 9.06
N PRO A 291 -14.45 6.32 10.36
CA PRO A 291 -14.22 7.54 11.12
C PRO A 291 -13.10 8.41 10.53
N ILE A 292 -12.02 7.79 10.05
CA ILE A 292 -10.89 8.49 9.42
C ILE A 292 -11.34 9.14 8.12
N THR A 293 -12.07 8.41 7.28
CA THR A 293 -12.60 8.92 6.01
C THR A 293 -13.55 10.09 6.23
N VAL A 294 -14.46 10.00 7.21
CA VAL A 294 -15.41 11.08 7.52
C VAL A 294 -14.67 12.33 8.00
N VAL A 295 -13.75 12.18 8.96
CA VAL A 295 -12.97 13.32 9.49
C VAL A 295 -12.14 13.95 8.39
N ALA A 296 -11.43 13.15 7.58
CA ALA A 296 -10.62 13.65 6.49
C ALA A 296 -11.47 14.36 5.41
N THR A 297 -12.63 13.78 5.05
CA THR A 297 -13.55 14.37 4.06
C THR A 297 -14.14 15.68 4.55
N VAL A 298 -14.61 15.74 5.80
CA VAL A 298 -15.20 16.95 6.37
C VAL A 298 -14.13 18.02 6.53
N THR A 299 -12.95 17.68 7.04
CA THR A 299 -11.86 18.64 7.23
C THR A 299 -11.41 19.22 5.90
N THR A 300 -11.14 18.38 4.89
CA THR A 300 -10.77 18.87 3.56
C THR A 300 -11.91 19.60 2.87
N GLY A 301 -13.16 19.19 3.09
CA GLY A 301 -14.34 19.85 2.55
C GLY A 301 -14.54 21.26 3.10
N LEU A 302 -14.34 21.46 4.42
CA LEU A 302 -14.41 22.76 5.07
C LEU A 302 -13.28 23.70 4.65
N LEU A 303 -12.12 23.16 4.31
CA LEU A 303 -10.97 23.92 3.78
C LEU A 303 -11.05 24.16 2.27
N SER A 304 -12.05 23.60 1.60
CA SER A 304 -12.29 23.70 0.16
C SER A 304 -13.39 24.72 -0.13
N PRO A 305 -13.51 25.27 -1.35
CA PRO A 305 -14.61 26.17 -1.71
C PRO A 305 -15.96 25.43 -1.88
N HIS A 306 -16.40 24.74 -0.84
CA HIS A 306 -17.71 24.09 -0.71
C HIS A 306 -18.54 24.79 0.35
N SER A 307 -19.87 24.83 0.16
CA SER A 307 -20.77 25.30 1.20
C SER A 307 -20.92 24.24 2.30
N VAL A 308 -21.15 24.68 3.55
CA VAL A 308 -21.31 23.78 4.71
C VAL A 308 -22.34 22.65 4.47
N PRO A 309 -23.50 22.89 3.83
CA PRO A 309 -24.45 21.81 3.53
C PRO A 309 -23.90 20.75 2.57
N VAL A 310 -23.08 21.15 1.57
CA VAL A 310 -22.43 20.22 0.63
C VAL A 310 -21.35 19.40 1.35
N VAL A 311 -20.62 20.00 2.29
CA VAL A 311 -19.66 19.28 3.12
C VAL A 311 -20.38 18.26 4.02
N ALA A 312 -21.53 18.62 4.58
CA ALA A 312 -22.35 17.69 5.36
C ALA A 312 -22.85 16.51 4.52
N SER A 313 -23.34 16.74 3.29
CA SER A 313 -23.78 15.65 2.39
C SER A 313 -22.61 14.75 1.98
N LEU A 314 -21.41 15.30 1.78
CA LEU A 314 -20.18 14.54 1.57
C LEU A 314 -19.79 13.70 2.79
N GLY A 315 -19.87 14.27 3.99
CA GLY A 315 -19.59 13.56 5.24
C GLY A 315 -20.53 12.38 5.46
N VAL A 316 -21.82 12.55 5.14
CA VAL A 316 -22.80 11.45 5.15
C VAL A 316 -22.44 10.38 4.12
N SER A 317 -22.07 10.78 2.90
CA SER A 317 -21.64 9.82 1.88
C SER A 317 -20.39 9.04 2.31
N ALA A 318 -19.37 9.74 2.85
CA ALA A 318 -18.17 9.13 3.42
C ALA A 318 -18.50 8.06 4.46
N LEU A 319 -19.43 8.36 5.38
CA LEU A 319 -19.86 7.46 6.44
C LEU A 319 -20.55 6.23 5.86
N VAL A 320 -21.58 6.43 5.04
CA VAL A 320 -22.41 5.33 4.53
C VAL A 320 -21.60 4.42 3.61
N LEU A 321 -20.89 5.00 2.63
CA LEU A 321 -20.11 4.22 1.67
C LEU A 321 -19.00 3.42 2.38
N SER A 322 -18.26 4.04 3.31
CA SER A 322 -17.20 3.33 4.05
C SER A 322 -17.75 2.27 5.02
N ALA A 323 -18.94 2.49 5.60
CA ALA A 323 -19.56 1.52 6.48
C ALA A 323 -20.09 0.30 5.71
N VAL A 324 -20.64 0.51 4.52
CA VAL A 324 -21.28 -0.54 3.71
C VAL A 324 -20.27 -1.27 2.83
N SER A 325 -19.13 -0.68 2.47
CA SER A 325 -18.19 -1.29 1.51
C SER A 325 -17.66 -2.66 1.95
N GLY A 326 -17.48 -2.89 3.26
CA GLY A 326 -17.15 -4.22 3.79
C GLY A 326 -18.19 -5.28 3.41
N THR A 327 -19.48 -4.94 3.47
CA THR A 327 -20.57 -5.86 3.11
C THR A 327 -20.51 -6.27 1.64
N ILE A 328 -20.21 -5.32 0.74
CA ILE A 328 -19.98 -5.59 -0.69
C ILE A 328 -18.80 -6.54 -0.87
N GLY A 329 -17.71 -6.29 -0.14
CA GLY A 329 -16.51 -7.13 -0.16
C GLY A 329 -16.78 -8.58 0.26
N THR A 330 -17.63 -8.82 1.26
CA THR A 330 -17.84 -10.18 1.80
C THR A 330 -18.39 -11.18 0.78
N GLY A 331 -19.41 -10.82 -0.01
CA GLY A 331 -19.94 -11.74 -1.03
C GLY A 331 -18.94 -12.03 -2.15
N ILE A 332 -18.15 -11.03 -2.56
CA ILE A 332 -17.06 -11.22 -3.52
C ILE A 332 -15.96 -12.13 -2.92
N GLY A 333 -15.60 -11.89 -1.66
CA GLY A 333 -14.55 -12.63 -0.95
C GLY A 333 -14.88 -14.10 -0.70
N VAL A 334 -16.14 -14.43 -0.41
CA VAL A 334 -16.62 -15.82 -0.34
C VAL A 334 -16.77 -16.43 -1.74
N GLY A 335 -16.98 -15.59 -2.76
CA GLY A 335 -17.03 -15.99 -4.17
C GLY A 335 -15.71 -16.57 -4.69
N PHE A 336 -14.59 -15.97 -4.27
CA PHE A 336 -13.25 -16.28 -4.74
C PHE A 336 -12.27 -16.45 -3.57
N PRO A 337 -12.48 -17.45 -2.69
CA PRO A 337 -11.69 -17.61 -1.48
C PRO A 337 -10.27 -18.03 -1.84
N ARG A 338 -9.30 -17.55 -1.06
CA ARG A 338 -7.89 -17.92 -1.21
C ARG A 338 -7.37 -18.46 0.13
N PHE A 339 -7.08 -19.76 0.16
CA PHE A 339 -6.64 -20.46 1.38
C PHE A 339 -5.12 -20.52 1.51
N GLU A 340 -4.42 -20.47 0.38
CA GLU A 340 -2.97 -20.60 0.36
C GLU A 340 -2.27 -19.26 0.59
N ALA A 341 -1.27 -19.29 1.46
CA ALA A 341 -0.41 -18.15 1.70
C ALA A 341 0.50 -17.94 0.48
N VAL A 342 0.32 -16.80 -0.17
CA VAL A 342 1.14 -16.40 -1.32
C VAL A 342 2.41 -15.75 -0.80
N SER A 343 3.54 -16.03 -1.44
CA SER A 343 4.76 -15.26 -1.23
C SER A 343 4.53 -13.82 -1.69
N VAL A 344 4.26 -12.92 -0.75
CA VAL A 344 4.21 -11.46 -1.02
C VAL A 344 5.63 -10.92 -1.17
N SER A 345 6.60 -11.55 -0.49
CA SER A 345 8.04 -11.35 -0.65
C SER A 345 8.76 -12.70 -0.51
N ARG A 346 10.01 -12.81 -0.98
CA ARG A 346 10.81 -14.07 -0.93
C ARG A 346 10.92 -14.68 0.48
N SER A 347 10.74 -13.89 1.54
CA SER A 347 10.78 -14.37 2.94
C SER A 347 9.47 -14.20 3.71
N THR A 348 8.39 -13.74 3.08
CA THR A 348 7.12 -13.45 3.76
C THR A 348 5.95 -13.99 2.95
N LYS A 349 5.27 -14.98 3.51
CA LYS A 349 4.00 -15.47 2.99
C LYS A 349 2.85 -14.82 3.74
N ALA A 350 1.83 -14.39 3.02
CA ALA A 350 0.59 -13.91 3.62
C ALA A 350 -0.59 -14.44 2.82
N ILE A 351 -1.67 -14.73 3.53
CA ILE A 351 -2.95 -15.03 2.90
C ILE A 351 -3.53 -13.69 2.47
N VAL A 352 -3.38 -13.37 1.19
CA VAL A 352 -3.90 -12.13 0.60
C VAL A 352 -5.11 -12.43 -0.28
N PRO A 353 -6.03 -11.47 -0.45
CA PRO A 353 -7.16 -11.62 -1.36
C PRO A 353 -6.73 -12.01 -2.79
N SER A 354 -7.64 -12.61 -3.54
CA SER A 354 -7.45 -12.80 -4.97
C SER A 354 -7.36 -11.46 -5.69
N ALA A 355 -6.41 -11.31 -6.63
CA ALA A 355 -6.32 -10.10 -7.46
C ALA A 355 -7.61 -9.87 -8.26
N PHE A 356 -8.27 -10.95 -8.69
CA PHE A 356 -9.57 -10.89 -9.36
C PHE A 356 -10.68 -10.40 -8.42
N ALA A 357 -10.72 -10.91 -7.18
CA ALA A 357 -11.67 -10.45 -6.16
C ALA A 357 -11.48 -8.96 -5.86
N PHE A 358 -10.24 -8.51 -5.73
CA PHE A 358 -9.92 -7.11 -5.54
C PHE A 358 -10.35 -6.25 -6.74
N ALA A 359 -10.10 -6.69 -7.97
CA ALA A 359 -10.52 -5.99 -9.18
C ALA A 359 -12.05 -5.87 -9.28
N LEU A 360 -12.79 -6.96 -9.06
CA LEU A 360 -14.25 -6.97 -9.08
C LEU A 360 -14.83 -6.05 -8.00
N TYR A 361 -14.27 -6.10 -6.79
CA TYR A 361 -14.64 -5.19 -5.71
C TYR A 361 -14.35 -3.73 -6.04
N SER A 362 -13.21 -3.44 -6.69
CA SER A 362 -12.84 -2.09 -7.10
C SER A 362 -13.86 -1.50 -8.08
N VAL A 363 -14.31 -2.31 -9.05
CA VAL A 363 -15.38 -1.94 -9.99
C VAL A 363 -16.69 -1.71 -9.23
N ALA A 364 -17.07 -2.61 -8.32
CA ALA A 364 -18.31 -2.46 -7.55
C ALA A 364 -18.32 -1.18 -6.71
N VAL A 365 -17.23 -0.88 -5.99
CA VAL A 365 -17.09 0.35 -5.22
C VAL A 365 -17.19 1.58 -6.10
N LEU A 366 -16.54 1.58 -7.27
CA LEU A 366 -16.60 2.70 -8.20
C LEU A 366 -18.03 2.94 -8.68
N VAL A 367 -18.74 1.88 -9.08
CA VAL A 367 -20.15 1.96 -9.54
C VAL A 367 -21.06 2.51 -8.45
N VAL A 368 -20.92 2.02 -7.22
CA VAL A 368 -21.74 2.46 -6.08
C VAL A 368 -21.44 3.90 -5.66
N ALA A 369 -20.17 4.32 -5.73
CA ALA A 369 -19.76 5.68 -5.40
C ALA A 369 -20.04 6.69 -6.53
N LEU A 370 -20.26 6.21 -7.76
CA LEU A 370 -20.40 7.03 -8.97
C LEU A 370 -21.45 8.16 -8.83
N PRO A 371 -22.67 7.92 -8.32
CA PRO A 371 -23.65 9.01 -8.14
C PRO A 371 -23.14 10.13 -7.22
N THR A 372 -22.51 9.79 -6.09
CA THR A 372 -21.87 10.77 -5.20
C THR A 372 -20.77 11.54 -5.94
N LEU A 373 -19.89 10.84 -6.66
CA LEU A 373 -18.76 11.44 -7.37
C LEU A 373 -19.24 12.43 -8.43
N ILE A 374 -20.24 12.06 -9.22
CA ILE A 374 -20.82 12.92 -10.26
C ILE A 374 -21.50 14.13 -9.62
N ALA A 375 -22.38 13.91 -8.66
CA ALA A 375 -23.19 14.94 -8.04
C ALA A 375 -22.38 16.02 -7.30
N HIS A 376 -21.30 15.62 -6.63
CA HIS A 376 -20.46 16.56 -5.88
C HIS A 376 -19.29 17.10 -6.69
N SER A 377 -19.09 16.62 -7.93
CA SER A 377 -18.03 17.13 -8.78
C SER A 377 -18.23 18.62 -9.08
N GLY A 378 -17.12 19.38 -9.05
CA GLY A 378 -17.15 20.81 -9.36
C GLY A 378 -17.53 21.13 -10.81
N THR A 379 -17.42 20.15 -11.71
CA THR A 379 -17.74 20.28 -13.14
C THR A 379 -19.14 19.77 -13.46
N VAL A 380 -19.37 18.45 -13.32
CA VAL A 380 -20.62 17.80 -13.73
C VAL A 380 -21.76 18.15 -12.78
N GLY A 381 -21.52 18.11 -11.46
CA GLY A 381 -22.54 18.44 -10.45
C GLY A 381 -23.01 19.89 -10.57
N ARG A 382 -22.08 20.82 -10.83
CA ARG A 382 -22.40 22.23 -11.08
C ARG A 382 -23.18 22.43 -12.38
N ALA A 383 -22.78 21.75 -13.46
CA ALA A 383 -23.50 21.80 -14.73
C ALA A 383 -24.93 21.24 -14.62
N LEU A 384 -25.13 20.14 -13.87
CA LEU A 384 -26.46 19.62 -13.57
C LEU A 384 -27.29 20.64 -12.77
N GLY A 385 -26.65 21.38 -11.85
CA GLY A 385 -27.29 22.45 -11.07
C GLY A 385 -27.82 23.57 -11.94
N SER A 386 -27.00 24.05 -12.87
CA SER A 386 -27.40 25.11 -13.78
C SER A 386 -28.48 24.67 -14.77
N VAL A 387 -28.42 23.43 -15.27
CA VAL A 387 -29.42 22.89 -16.20
C VAL A 387 -30.77 22.66 -15.53
N LEU A 388 -30.77 22.10 -14.31
CA LEU A 388 -32.01 21.78 -13.59
C LEU A 388 -32.57 22.98 -12.80
N GLY A 389 -31.81 24.07 -12.66
CA GLY A 389 -32.21 25.24 -11.88
C GLY A 389 -32.25 24.98 -10.37
N VAL A 390 -31.45 24.02 -9.88
CA VAL A 390 -31.47 23.59 -8.47
C VAL A 390 -30.11 23.84 -7.82
N SER A 391 -30.12 24.14 -6.52
CA SER A 391 -28.89 24.34 -5.75
C SER A 391 -27.96 23.13 -5.76
N GLN A 392 -26.65 23.38 -5.70
CA GLN A 392 -25.61 22.35 -5.63
C GLN A 392 -25.79 21.40 -4.44
N PHE A 393 -26.38 21.87 -3.33
CA PHE A 393 -26.70 21.03 -2.18
C PHE A 393 -27.71 19.94 -2.52
N VAL A 394 -28.79 20.26 -3.25
CA VAL A 394 -29.82 19.27 -3.59
C VAL A 394 -29.26 18.21 -4.52
N ILE A 395 -28.40 18.60 -5.46
CA ILE A 395 -27.71 17.66 -6.34
C ILE A 395 -26.74 16.79 -5.55
N GLY A 396 -25.92 17.38 -4.69
CA GLY A 396 -25.04 16.63 -3.79
C GLY A 396 -25.82 15.62 -2.95
N LEU A 397 -26.89 16.08 -2.29
CA LEU A 397 -27.75 15.23 -1.46
C LEU A 397 -28.39 14.09 -2.27
N SER A 398 -28.89 14.36 -3.47
CA SER A 398 -29.48 13.31 -4.33
C SER A 398 -28.42 12.28 -4.73
N GLY A 399 -27.20 12.71 -5.10
CA GLY A 399 -26.08 11.81 -5.35
C GLY A 399 -25.72 10.96 -4.14
N THR A 400 -25.66 11.54 -2.94
CA THR A 400 -25.43 10.82 -1.68
C THR A 400 -26.52 9.78 -1.45
N LEU A 401 -27.80 10.15 -1.58
CA LEU A 401 -28.93 9.25 -1.35
C LEU A 401 -28.95 8.09 -2.36
N VAL A 402 -28.74 8.37 -3.64
CA VAL A 402 -28.71 7.35 -4.69
C VAL A 402 -27.54 6.40 -4.45
N SER A 403 -26.33 6.92 -4.19
CA SER A 403 -25.17 6.09 -3.82
C SER A 403 -25.45 5.24 -2.58
N ALA A 404 -26.04 5.80 -1.53
CA ALA A 404 -26.38 5.09 -0.30
C ALA A 404 -27.36 3.95 -0.55
N VAL A 405 -28.42 4.19 -1.32
CA VAL A 405 -29.41 3.16 -1.66
C VAL A 405 -28.76 2.04 -2.47
N ILE A 406 -28.00 2.38 -3.53
CA ILE A 406 -27.30 1.39 -4.35
C ILE A 406 -26.31 0.60 -3.48
N ALA A 407 -25.53 1.27 -2.64
CA ALA A 407 -24.56 0.64 -1.74
C ALA A 407 -25.24 -0.37 -0.82
N CYS A 408 -26.31 0.04 -0.15
CA CYS A 408 -27.05 -0.80 0.78
C CYS A 408 -27.68 -1.99 0.06
N LEU A 409 -28.29 -1.81 -1.11
CA LEU A 409 -28.89 -2.91 -1.88
C LEU A 409 -27.83 -3.92 -2.33
N VAL A 410 -26.73 -3.46 -2.92
CA VAL A 410 -25.62 -4.32 -3.35
C VAL A 410 -24.98 -5.01 -2.14
N GLY A 411 -24.78 -4.29 -1.04
CA GLY A 411 -24.24 -4.81 0.21
C GLY A 411 -25.12 -5.88 0.84
N LEU A 412 -26.44 -5.67 0.89
CA LEU A 412 -27.42 -6.64 1.39
C LEU A 412 -27.43 -7.93 0.56
N VAL A 413 -27.46 -7.80 -0.77
CA VAL A 413 -27.39 -8.95 -1.69
C VAL A 413 -26.06 -9.69 -1.51
N SER A 414 -24.94 -8.95 -1.44
CA SER A 414 -23.60 -9.52 -1.24
C SER A 414 -23.49 -10.28 0.09
N MET A 415 -24.01 -9.72 1.19
CA MET A 415 -24.06 -10.39 2.48
C MET A 415 -24.98 -11.61 2.49
N TYR A 416 -26.13 -11.54 1.81
CA TYR A 416 -27.03 -12.70 1.70
C TYR A 416 -26.30 -13.86 1.00
N VAL A 417 -25.67 -13.59 -0.14
CA VAL A 417 -24.87 -14.57 -0.88
C VAL A 417 -23.70 -15.09 -0.04
N ALA A 418 -23.01 -14.22 0.70
CA ALA A 418 -21.91 -14.61 1.57
C ALA A 418 -22.39 -15.56 2.68
N ARG A 419 -23.52 -15.25 3.32
CA ARG A 419 -24.07 -16.07 4.40
C ARG A 419 -24.52 -17.44 3.91
N ASP A 420 -25.25 -17.48 2.79
CA ASP A 420 -25.70 -18.73 2.18
C ASP A 420 -24.51 -19.64 1.78
N ARG A 421 -23.46 -19.06 1.19
CA ARG A 421 -22.26 -19.83 0.86
C ARG A 421 -21.50 -20.34 2.08
N VAL A 422 -21.42 -19.56 3.15
CA VAL A 422 -20.75 -20.00 4.39
C VAL A 422 -21.56 -21.08 5.10
N SER A 423 -22.89 -20.97 5.15
CA SER A 423 -23.74 -22.00 5.78
C SER A 423 -23.70 -23.33 5.02
N ASN A 424 -23.55 -23.28 3.70
CA ASN A 424 -23.45 -24.47 2.85
C ASN A 424 -22.01 -24.97 2.65
N TYR A 425 -21.03 -24.37 3.34
CA TYR A 425 -19.63 -24.71 3.15
C TYR A 425 -19.30 -26.11 3.66
N ARG A 426 -18.68 -26.95 2.82
CA ARG A 426 -18.21 -28.29 3.18
C ARG A 426 -16.70 -28.34 3.07
N LEU A 427 -16.03 -28.84 4.11
CA LEU A 427 -14.60 -29.13 4.07
C LEU A 427 -14.37 -30.30 3.11
N GLY A 428 -13.69 -30.04 2.00
CA GLY A 428 -13.30 -31.02 0.99
C GLY A 428 -11.90 -31.55 1.20
#